data_AF-A0A0N1IHU5-F1
#
_entry.id   AF-A0A0N1IHU5-F1
#
_cell.length_a   1.000
_cell.length_b   1.000
_cell.length_c   1.000
_cell.angle_alpha   90.00
_cell.angle_beta   90.00
_cell.angle_gamma   90.00
#
_symmetry.space_group_name_H-M   'P 1'
#
loop_
_entity.id
_entity.type
_entity.pdbx_description
1 polymer ?
#
loop_
_entity_poly.entity_id
_entity_poly.type
_entity_poly.pdbx_seq_one_letter_code
_entity_poly.pdbx_strand_id
1 'polypeptide(L)'
;MCQEGGCGACIVAVTTIDQFGNKRTFSVNSCLVSITSCEGWEVTTVEGIGGRGRYHRVQKTLAEYNGSQCGYCSPGWVMSMYR
;
A
#
# COMPACT_ATOMS: atom_id res chain seq x y z
N MET A 1 -13.36 2.18 3.34
CA MET A 1 -14.09 2.39 4.61
C MET A 1 -14.47 3.85 4.76
N CYS A 2 -13.64 4.73 5.36
CA CYS A 2 -14.04 6.11 5.64
C CYS A 2 -14.13 7.03 4.41
N GLN A 3 -13.37 6.74 3.35
CA GLN A 3 -13.33 7.52 2.09
C GLN A 3 -12.84 8.98 2.24
N GLU A 4 -12.31 9.34 3.39
CA GLU A 4 -11.82 10.69 3.71
C GLU A 4 -10.35 10.69 4.17
N GLY A 5 -9.64 9.57 3.97
CA GLY A 5 -8.22 9.43 4.30
C GLY A 5 -7.88 9.18 5.78
N GLY A 6 -8.84 9.26 6.69
CA GLY A 6 -8.60 9.09 8.13
C GLY A 6 -8.23 7.66 8.58
N CYS A 7 -8.77 6.63 7.92
CA CYS A 7 -8.62 5.25 8.39
C CYS A 7 -7.36 4.52 7.90
N GLY A 8 -6.72 4.98 6.82
CA GLY A 8 -5.57 4.31 6.20
C GLY A 8 -5.81 2.90 5.61
N ALA A 9 -7.03 2.36 5.66
CA ALA A 9 -7.33 1.01 5.15
C ALA A 9 -7.13 0.87 3.62
N CYS A 10 -7.09 1.98 2.89
CA CYS A 10 -6.90 2.03 1.44
C CYS A 10 -5.49 2.48 1.04
N ILE A 11 -4.49 2.31 1.92
CA ILE A 11 -3.12 2.71 1.62
C ILE A 11 -2.53 1.79 0.54
N VAL A 12 -1.94 2.40 -0.49
CA VAL A 12 -1.16 1.74 -1.54
C VAL A 12 0.20 2.44 -1.68
N ALA A 13 1.19 1.75 -2.24
CA ALA A 13 2.47 2.36 -2.58
C ALA A 13 2.44 2.86 -4.03
N VAL A 14 3.02 4.02 -4.25
CA VAL A 14 3.17 4.66 -5.56
C VAL A 14 4.64 4.91 -5.79
N THR A 15 5.09 4.56 -6.97
CA THR A 15 6.43 4.84 -7.45
C THR A 15 6.34 5.69 -8.71
N THR A 16 7.06 6.80 -8.75
CA THR A 16 7.06 7.74 -9.87
C THR A 16 8.46 8.29 -10.10
N ILE A 17 8.64 8.98 -11.23
CA ILE A 17 9.86 9.73 -11.53
C ILE A 17 9.59 11.20 -11.21
N ASP A 18 10.41 11.81 -10.36
CA ASP A 18 10.29 13.22 -10.04
C ASP A 18 10.78 14.12 -11.20
N GLN A 19 10.59 15.43 -11.06
CA GLN A 19 11.02 16.43 -12.04
C GLN A 19 12.54 16.44 -12.33
N PHE A 20 13.35 15.79 -11.49
CA PHE A 20 14.80 15.67 -11.63
C PHE A 20 15.23 14.31 -12.19
N GLY A 21 14.29 13.43 -12.53
CA GLY A 21 14.56 12.09 -13.06
C GLY A 21 14.78 11.02 -11.98
N ASN A 22 14.57 11.32 -10.70
CA ASN A 22 14.78 10.34 -9.63
C ASN A 22 13.53 9.49 -9.39
N LYS A 23 13.74 8.19 -9.19
CA LYS A 23 12.69 7.26 -8.77
C LYS A 23 12.31 7.54 -7.31
N ARG A 24 11.04 7.88 -7.06
CA ARG A 24 10.49 8.17 -5.73
C ARG A 24 9.34 7.23 -5.42
N THR A 25 9.40 6.56 -4.28
CA THR A 25 8.33 5.71 -3.77
C THR A 25 7.72 6.32 -2.51
N PHE A 26 6.39 6.39 -2.45
CA PHE A 26 5.64 6.93 -1.32
C PHE A 26 4.27 6.25 -1.20
N SER A 27 3.64 6.37 -0.03
CA SER A 27 2.32 5.80 0.24
C SER A 27 1.23 6.86 0.02
N VAL A 28 0.07 6.45 -0.48
CA VAL A 28 -1.10 7.32 -0.65
C VAL A 28 -2.37 6.65 -0.15
N ASN A 29 -3.35 7.45 0.27
CA ASN A 29 -4.72 7.00 0.48
C ASN A 29 -5.44 6.92 -0.87
N SER A 30 -5.65 5.72 -1.42
CA SER A 30 -6.23 5.60 -2.77
C SER A 30 -7.64 6.18 -2.91
N CYS A 31 -8.42 6.25 -1.81
CA CYS A 31 -9.75 6.85 -1.83
C CYS A 31 -9.75 8.36 -2.14
N LEU A 32 -8.62 9.06 -2.00
CA LEU A 32 -8.48 10.49 -2.25
C LEU A 32 -7.72 10.83 -3.54
N VAL A 33 -7.20 9.82 -4.25
CA VAL A 33 -6.38 10.03 -5.45
C VAL A 33 -7.24 9.82 -6.69
N SER A 34 -7.35 10.87 -7.52
CA SER A 34 -7.97 10.73 -8.84
C SER A 34 -7.12 9.86 -9.75
N ILE A 35 -7.76 8.93 -10.46
CA ILE A 35 -7.06 8.07 -11.43
C ILE A 35 -6.41 8.87 -12.56
N THR A 36 -6.97 10.04 -12.90
CA THR A 36 -6.42 10.94 -13.93
C THR A 36 -5.07 11.56 -13.53
N SER A 37 -4.75 11.58 -12.24
CA SER A 37 -3.49 12.08 -11.71
C SER A 37 -2.38 11.01 -11.68
N CYS A 38 -2.72 9.76 -12.00
CA CYS A 38 -1.81 8.62 -11.90
C CYS A 38 -1.06 8.33 -13.21
N GLU A 39 -1.10 9.21 -14.20
CA GLU A 39 -0.33 9.05 -15.43
C GLU A 39 1.17 8.87 -15.11
N GLY A 40 1.79 7.81 -15.62
CA GLY A 40 3.18 7.47 -15.33
C GLY A 40 3.46 6.97 -13.91
N TRP A 41 2.44 6.67 -13.09
CA TRP A 41 2.63 6.10 -11.76
C TRP A 41 2.67 4.57 -11.80
N GLU A 42 3.64 3.97 -11.12
CA GLU A 42 3.68 2.55 -10.80
C GLU A 42 3.00 2.33 -9.44
N VAL A 43 1.77 1.81 -9.46
CA VAL A 43 0.96 1.56 -8.26
C VAL A 43 1.15 0.11 -7.80
N THR A 44 1.58 -0.09 -6.55
CA THR A 44 1.70 -1.40 -5.92
C THR A 44 0.67 -1.54 -4.79
N THR A 45 -0.18 -2.57 -4.87
CA THR A 45 -1.15 -2.95 -3.84
C THR A 45 -0.62 -4.09 -2.96
N VAL A 46 -1.40 -4.51 -1.95
CA VAL A 46 -1.03 -5.60 -1.05
C VAL A 46 -0.80 -6.92 -1.78
N GLU A 47 -1.53 -7.17 -2.87
CA GLU A 47 -1.38 -8.36 -3.71
C GLU A 47 -0.10 -8.31 -4.53
N GLY A 48 0.34 -7.11 -4.91
CA GLY A 48 1.52 -6.89 -5.74
C GLY A 48 2.84 -7.27 -5.06
N ILE A 49 2.87 -7.32 -3.72
CA ILE A 49 4.09 -7.62 -2.96
C ILE A 49 4.21 -9.11 -2.58
N GLY A 50 3.12 -9.86 -2.70
CA GLY A 50 3.07 -11.27 -2.32
C GLY A 50 1.65 -11.78 -2.07
N GLY A 51 1.50 -13.09 -2.10
CA GLY A 51 0.20 -13.76 -1.98
C GLY A 51 0.33 -15.27 -1.75
N ARG A 52 -0.75 -16.01 -2.06
CA ARG A 52 -0.77 -17.48 -1.94
C ARG A 52 0.35 -18.09 -2.78
N GLY A 53 1.37 -18.64 -2.11
CA GLY A 53 2.58 -19.20 -2.72
C GLY A 53 3.86 -18.56 -2.20
N ARG A 54 3.88 -17.24 -2.03
CA ARG A 54 4.99 -16.51 -1.40
C ARG A 54 4.51 -15.18 -0.85
N TYR A 55 4.47 -15.08 0.47
CA TYR A 55 4.17 -13.82 1.16
C TYR A 55 5.42 -12.97 1.32
N HIS A 56 5.25 -11.66 1.25
CA HIS A 56 6.29 -10.70 1.63
C HIS A 56 6.59 -10.82 3.14
N ARG A 57 7.82 -10.49 3.57
CA ARG A 57 8.21 -10.53 4.98
C ARG A 57 7.23 -9.77 5.87
N VAL A 58 6.81 -8.57 5.43
CA VAL A 58 5.90 -7.72 6.22
C VAL A 58 4.49 -8.31 6.37
N GLN A 59 3.96 -8.98 5.33
CA GLN A 59 2.70 -9.71 5.42
C GLN A 59 2.81 -10.85 6.44
N LYS A 60 3.93 -11.59 6.39
CA LYS A 60 4.19 -12.73 7.26
C LYS A 60 4.35 -12.30 8.72
N THR A 61 5.17 -11.28 8.97
CA THR A 61 5.42 -10.75 10.32
C THR A 61 4.14 -10.21 10.96
N LEU A 62 3.30 -9.47 10.22
CA LEU A 62 2.03 -8.99 10.77
C LEU A 62 1.13 -10.16 11.23
N ALA A 63 1.05 -11.22 10.43
CA ALA A 63 0.24 -12.40 10.76
C ALA A 63 0.84 -13.23 11.91
N GLU A 64 2.14 -13.54 11.86
CA GLU A 64 2.84 -14.38 12.84
C GLU A 64 2.85 -13.78 14.25
N TYR A 65 2.86 -12.45 14.35
CA TYR A 65 2.87 -11.72 15.63
C TYR A 65 1.47 -11.26 16.07
N ASN A 66 0.41 -11.90 15.57
CA ASN A 66 -0.98 -11.61 15.94
C ASN A 66 -1.42 -10.15 15.69
N GLY A 67 -0.81 -9.47 14.72
CA GLY A 67 -1.12 -8.10 14.33
C GLY A 67 -2.39 -7.97 13.48
N SER A 68 -3.12 -9.07 13.27
CA SER A 68 -4.35 -9.11 12.47
C SER A 68 -5.42 -9.92 13.19
N GLN A 69 -6.60 -9.33 13.40
CA GLN A 69 -7.78 -10.01 13.94
C GLN A 69 -8.83 -10.19 12.84
N CYS A 70 -9.76 -9.23 12.67
CA CYS A 70 -10.75 -9.27 11.59
C CYS A 70 -10.15 -9.16 10.18
N GLY A 71 -8.89 -8.71 10.08
CA GLY A 71 -8.12 -8.64 8.83
C GLY A 71 -8.40 -7.41 7.96
N TYR A 72 -9.44 -6.62 8.25
CA TYR A 72 -9.87 -5.55 7.35
C TYR A 72 -8.82 -4.44 7.16
N CYS A 73 -8.16 -4.01 8.24
CA CYS A 73 -7.14 -2.96 8.18
C CYS A 73 -5.74 -3.49 7.82
N SER A 74 -5.55 -4.82 7.79
CA SER A 74 -4.24 -5.43 7.61
C SER A 74 -3.56 -5.04 6.29
N PRO A 75 -4.26 -4.96 5.14
CA PRO A 75 -3.66 -4.45 3.91
C PRO A 75 -3.07 -3.05 4.04
N GLY A 76 -3.80 -2.12 4.68
CA GLY A 76 -3.32 -0.75 4.90
C GLY A 76 -2.07 -0.70 5.77
N TRP A 77 -2.04 -1.50 6.85
CA TRP A 77 -0.85 -1.64 7.70
C TRP A 77 0.35 -2.22 6.95
N VAL A 78 0.13 -3.30 6.19
CA VAL A 78 1.16 -3.94 5.35
C VAL A 78 1.76 -2.92 4.38
N MET A 79 0.93 -2.17 3.65
CA MET A 79 1.40 -1.19 2.67
C MET A 79 2.02 0.07 3.30
N SER A 80 1.67 0.40 4.54
CA SER A 80 2.31 1.51 5.28
C SER A 80 3.73 1.16 5.73
N MET A 81 3.98 -0.12 6.03
CA MET A 81 5.28 -0.65 6.44
C MET A 81 6.14 -1.13 5.26
N TYR A 82 5.53 -1.35 4.09
CA TYR A 82 6.20 -1.75 2.86
C TYR A 82 7.02 -0.57 2.31
N ARG A 83 8.30 -0.50 2.70
CA ARG A 83 9.32 0.36 2.11
C ARG A 83 10.60 -0.43 1.92
#